data_AF-A0A1M4E4Q3-F1
#
_entry.id   AF-A0A1M4E4Q3-F1
#
_cell.length_a   1.000
_cell.length_b   1.000
_cell.length_c   1.000
_cell.angle_alpha   90.00
_cell.angle_beta   90.00
_cell.angle_gamma   90.00
#
_symmetry.space_group_name_H-M   'P 1'
#
loop_
_entity.id
_entity.type
_entity.pdbx_description
1 polymer ?
#
loop_
_entity_poly.entity_id
_entity_poly.type
_entity_poly.pdbx_seq_one_letter_code
_entity_poly.pdbx_strand_id
1 'polypeptide(L)' 'MAVLLLGTLDTKGTEYAYVRDLVAAAGQEVVLLDAGVMGAPARSADVTAPSADVTAPSADAAAPGADAAGSAARRSAA' A
#
# COMPACT_ATOMS: atom_id res chain seq x y z
N MET A 1 15.68 7.98 -8.47
CA MET A 1 15.25 8.02 -7.06
C MET A 1 13.92 7.30 -7.01
N ALA A 2 13.74 6.36 -6.08
CA ALA A 2 12.54 5.55 -6.01
C ALA A 2 11.54 6.11 -4.99
N VAL A 3 10.25 5.97 -5.27
CA VAL A 3 9.14 6.32 -4.39
C VAL A 3 8.60 5.04 -3.74
N LEU A 4 8.64 4.99 -2.42
CA LEU A 4 8.07 3.90 -1.64
C LEU A 4 6.58 4.17 -1.38
N LEU A 5 5.72 3.26 -1.84
CA LEU A 5 4.30 3.24 -1.49
C LEU A 5 4.07 2.15 -0.43
N LEU A 6 3.90 2.57 0.81
CA LEU A 6 3.61 1.71 1.96
C LEU A 6 2.12 1.74 2.27
N GLY A 7 1.49 0.59 2.43
CA GLY A 7 0.07 0.49 2.80
C GLY A 7 -0.41 -0.91 3.13
N THR A 8 -1.69 -1.02 3.50
CA THR A 8 -2.37 -2.30 3.77
C THR A 8 -3.09 -2.76 2.49
N LEU A 9 -2.36 -3.48 1.63
CA LEU A 9 -2.84 -3.84 0.29
C LEU A 9 -3.93 -4.91 0.32
N ASP A 10 -4.11 -5.59 1.45
CA ASP A 10 -5.22 -6.50 1.77
C ASP A 10 -6.61 -5.86 1.52
N THR A 11 -6.74 -4.55 1.77
CA THR A 11 -7.99 -3.79 1.56
C THR A 11 -7.86 -2.66 0.54
N LYS A 12 -6.63 -2.17 0.29
CA LYS A 12 -6.35 -0.97 -0.53
C LYS A 12 -5.57 -1.23 -1.82
N GLY A 13 -5.46 -2.50 -2.25
CA GLY A 13 -4.68 -2.87 -3.43
C GLY A 13 -5.11 -2.23 -4.75
N THR A 14 -6.35 -1.72 -4.87
CA THR A 14 -6.80 -1.01 -6.07
C THR A 14 -6.34 0.45 -6.07
N GLU A 15 -6.49 1.12 -4.94
CA GLU A 15 -6.07 2.50 -4.74
C GLU A 15 -4.55 2.64 -4.89
N TYR A 16 -3.79 1.69 -4.36
CA TYR A 16 -2.32 1.68 -4.49
C TYR A 16 -1.85 1.45 -5.93
N ALA A 17 -2.59 0.69 -6.72
CA ALA A 17 -2.27 0.54 -8.14
C ALA A 17 -2.49 1.84 -8.92
N TYR A 18 -3.60 2.55 -8.65
CA TYR A 18 -3.84 3.84 -9.25
C TYR A 18 -2.73 4.84 -8.92
N VAL A 19 -2.31 4.92 -7.66
CA VAL A 19 -1.21 5.82 -7.24
C VAL A 19 0.11 5.38 -7.85
N ARG A 20 0.42 4.08 -7.87
CA ARG A 20 1.61 3.53 -8.55
C ARG A 20 1.65 3.97 -10.01
N ASP A 21 0.54 3.84 -10.74
CA ASP A 21 0.49 4.17 -12.16
C ASP A 21 0.73 5.67 -12.39
N LEU A 22 0.21 6.53 -11.51
CA LEU A 22 0.49 7.98 -11.57
C LEU A 22 1.97 8.31 -11.31
N VAL A 23 2.58 7.66 -10.31
CA VAL A 23 3.99 7.90 -9.97
C VAL A 23 4.92 7.36 -11.06
N ALA A 24 4.59 6.20 -11.63
CA ALA A 24 5.31 5.64 -12.78
C ALA A 24 5.16 6.53 -14.03
N ALA A 25 3.96 7.06 -14.28
CA ALA A 25 3.73 8.00 -15.38
C ALA A 25 4.50 9.33 -15.21
N ALA A 26 4.82 9.71 -13.98
CA ALA A 26 5.71 10.83 -13.67
C ALA A 26 7.21 10.49 -13.83
N GLY A 27 7.54 9.31 -14.36
CA GLY A 27 8.91 8.86 -14.62
C GLY A 27 9.68 8.45 -13.36
N GLN A 28 8.99 8.20 -12.25
CA GLN A 28 9.62 7.72 -11.02
C GLN A 28 9.52 6.20 -10.90
N GLU A 29 10.55 5.60 -10.35
CA GLU A 29 10.52 4.19 -9.94
C GLU A 29 9.64 4.04 -8.69
N VAL A 30 8.85 2.96 -8.63
CA VAL A 30 7.92 2.71 -7.52
C VAL A 30 8.25 1.39 -6.87
N VAL A 31 8.34 1.39 -5.54
CA VAL A 31 8.42 0.19 -4.71
C VAL A 31 7.15 0.07 -3.89
N LEU A 32 6.45 -1.06 -3.99
CA LEU A 32 5.21 -1.35 -3.24
C LEU A 32 5.52 -2.20 -2.00
N LEU A 33 5.22 -1.68 -0.82
CA LEU A 33 5.36 -2.40 0.45
C LEU A 33 3.99 -2.63 1.09
N ASP A 34 3.67 -3.91 1.28
CA ASP A 34 2.46 -4.33 1.98
C ASP A 34 2.71 -4.55 3.48
N ALA A 35 2.03 -3.74 4.28
CA ALA A 35 1.94 -3.82 5.73
C ALA A 35 0.57 -4.38 6.20
N GLY A 36 -0.22 -4.97 5.30
CA GLY A 36 -1.48 -5.64 5.61
C GLY A 36 -1.29 -6.85 6.52
N VAL A 37 -2.27 -7.09 7.39
CA VAL A 37 -2.23 -8.17 8.41
C VAL A 37 -3.43 -9.11 8.31
N MET A 38 -4.46 -8.77 7.53
CA MET A 38 -5.71 -9.56 7.45
C MET A 38 -5.62 -10.72 6.44
N GLY A 39 -4.52 -10.83 5.69
CA GLY A 39 -4.35 -11.87 4.67
C GLY A 39 -3.40 -11.45 3.56
N ALA A 40 -3.23 -12.32 2.56
CA ALA A 40 -2.40 -12.00 1.40
C ALA A 40 -3.06 -10.90 0.55
N PRO A 41 -2.30 -9.90 0.09
CA PRO A 41 -2.85 -8.82 -0.73
C PRO A 41 -3.36 -9.37 -2.06
N ALA A 42 -4.43 -8.79 -2.59
CA ALA A 42 -4.99 -9.16 -3.89
C ALA A 42 -4.04 -8.82 -5.07
N ARG A 43 -2.99 -8.02 -4.83
CA ARG A 43 -1.93 -7.69 -5.77
C ARG A 43 -0.57 -8.08 -5.21
N SER A 44 0.34 -8.49 -6.10
CA SER A 44 1.75 -8.72 -5.76
C SER A 44 2.39 -7.42 -5.29
N ALA A 45 2.68 -7.33 -3.99
CA ALA A 45 3.59 -6.33 -3.46
C ALA A 45 5.03 -6.73 -3.81
N ASP A 46 5.92 -5.75 -3.93
CA ASP A 46 7.35 -6.02 -4.13
C ASP A 46 7.98 -6.50 -2.82
N VAL A 47 7.43 -6.04 -1.69
CA VAL A 47 7.77 -6.50 -0.34
C VAL A 47 6.48 -6.75 0.44
N THR A 48 6.37 -7.92 1.09
CA THR A 48 5.23 -8.25 1.96
C THR A 48 5.70 -8.42 3.40
N ALA A 49 4.89 -7.99 4.37
CA ALA A 49 5.18 -8.11 5.81
C ALA A 49 5.67 -9.50 6.27
N PRO A 50 5.11 -10.65 5.86
CA PRO A 50 5.63 -11.96 6.27
C PRO A 50 6.96 -12.36 5.61
N SER A 51 7.36 -11.70 4.51
CA SER A 51 8.62 -11.99 3.79
C SER A 51 9.72 -10.97 4.04
N ALA A 52 9.40 -9.87 4.72
CA ALA A 52 10.38 -8.89 5.14
C ALA A 52 11.13 -9.48 6.35
N ASP A 53 12.32 -10.04 6.11
CA ASP A 53 13.25 -10.43 7.18
C ASP A 53 13.71 -9.16 7.89
N VAL A 54 12.96 -8.81 8.92
CA VAL A 54 13.02 -7.53 9.60
C VAL A 54 13.47 -7.81 11.03
N THR A 55 14.76 -7.59 11.28
CA THR A 55 15.28 -7.29 12.62
C THR A 55 14.79 -5.90 13.08
N ALA A 56 13.53 -5.54 12.84
CA ALA A 56 12.93 -4.39 13.50
C ALA A 56 12.28 -4.88 14.79
N PRO A 57 12.46 -4.17 15.91
CA PRO A 57 11.65 -4.41 17.09
C PRO A 57 10.18 -4.35 16.66
N SER A 58 9.36 -5.27 17.18
CA SER A 58 7.91 -5.23 16.99
C SER A 58 7.43 -3.83 17.36
N ALA A 59 7.11 -3.02 16.35
CA ALA A 59 6.57 -1.70 16.60
C ALA A 59 5.14 -1.91 17.09
N ASP A 60 4.91 -1.64 18.37
CA ASP A 60 3.56 -1.34 18.83
C ASP A 60 2.99 -0.28 17.87
N ALA A 61 1.84 -0.60 17.27
CA ALA A 61 1.27 0.13 16.16
C ALA A 61 0.94 1.58 16.57
N ALA A 62 1.91 2.47 16.44
CA ALA A 62 1.78 3.91 16.57
C ALA A 62 2.45 4.57 15.35
N ALA A 63 1.94 4.24 14.16
CA ALA A 63 2.07 5.17 13.04
C ALA A 63 1.13 6.35 13.35
N PRO A 64 1.60 7.62 13.31
CA PRO A 64 0.68 8.75 13.36
C PRO A 64 -0.30 8.57 12.20
N GLY A 65 -1.60 8.55 12.51
CA GLY A 65 -2.65 8.24 11.55
C GLY A 65 -2.48 9.11 10.30
N ALA A 66 -2.15 8.47 9.18
CA ALA A 66 -2.43 9.06 7.88
C ALA A 66 -3.95 9.08 7.77
N ASP A 67 -4.56 10.27 7.83
CA ASP A 67 -6.01 10.44 7.76
C ASP A 67 -6.56 9.66 6.56
N ALA A 68 -7.24 8.55 6.83
CA ALA A 68 -7.81 7.65 5.85
C ALA A 68 -9.12 8.22 5.26
N ALA A 69 -9.07 9.44 4.71
CA ALA A 69 -10.20 10.05 4.01
C ALA A 69 -10.31 9.48 2.59
N GLY A 70 -10.71 8.22 2.48
CA GLY A 70 -10.96 7.52 1.22
C GLY A 70 -12.24 6.71 1.29
N SER A 71 -13.39 7.39 1.45
CA SER A 71 -14.69 6.76 1.29
C SER A 71 -14.85 6.32 -0.18
N ALA A 72 -14.80 5.01 -0.41
CA ALA A 72 -15.06 4.39 -1.70
C ALA A 72 -16.55 4.53 -2.06
N ALA A 73 -16.96 5.72 -2.49
CA ALA A 73 -18.28 5.95 -3.04
C ALA A 73 -18.36 5.30 -4.43
N ARG A 74 -18.93 4.09 -4.50
CA ARG A 74 -19.42 3.51 -5.76
C ARG A 74 -20.44 4.48 -6.35
N ARG A 75 -20.08 5.20 -7.40
CA ARG A 75 -21.09 5.81 -8.29
C ARG A 75 -21.39 4.81 -9.40
N SER A 76 -22.51 4.10 -9.29
CA SER A 76 -23.08 3.37 -10.43
C SER A 76 -23.61 4.40 -11.41
N ALA A 77 -22.99 4.48 -12.59
CA ALA A 77 -23.62 5.13 -13.74
C ALA A 77 -24.61 4.14 -14.35
N ALA A 78 -25.89 4.53 -14.35
CA ALA A 78 -26.93 4.02 -15.23
C ALA A 78 -27.37 5.20 -16.09
#